data_AF-A0A0F8Z9G8-F1
#
_entry.id   AF-A0A0F8Z9G8-F1
#
_cell.length_a   1.000
_cell.length_b   1.000
_cell.length_c   1.000
_cell.angle_alpha   90.00
_cell.angle_beta   90.00
_cell.angle_gamma   90.00
#
_symmetry.space_group_name_H-M   'P 1'
#
loop_
_entity.id
_entity.type
_entity.pdbx_description
1 polymer ?
#
loop_
_entity_poly.entity_id
_entity_poly.type
_entity_poly.pdbx_seq_one_letter_code
_entity_poly.pdbx_strand_id
1 'polypeptide(L)' 'FSLLDERQRRLYAGLESEKLGHGGDRKIAELLGMDPHTVARGRREVFSGEVDRERTRRSGGGRKPVEKKSRRS' A
#
# COMPACT_ATOMS: atom_id res chain seq x y z
N PHE A 1 10.36 -10.38 5.19
CA PHE A 1 9.92 -9.29 4.29
C PHE A 1 9.81 -9.70 2.82
N SER A 2 10.58 -10.69 2.34
CA SER A 2 10.62 -11.11 0.93
C SER A 2 9.34 -11.79 0.41
N LEU A 3 8.54 -12.39 1.29
CA LEU A 3 7.30 -13.10 0.92
C LEU A 3 6.08 -12.16 0.81
N LEU A 4 6.14 -10.97 1.41
CA LEU A 4 5.02 -10.02 1.42
C LEU A 4 5.07 -9.15 0.17
N ASP A 5 3.91 -8.92 -0.46
CA ASP A 5 3.81 -7.93 -1.53
C ASP A 5 3.98 -6.48 -0.99
N GLU A 6 4.16 -5.50 -1.88
CA GLU A 6 4.37 -4.10 -1.48
C GLU A 6 3.25 -3.57 -0.57
N ARG A 7 2.02 -3.98 -0.86
CA ARG A 7 0.84 -3.55 -0.12
C ARG A 7 0.83 -4.14 1.29
N GLN A 8 1.07 -5.44 1.42
CA GLN A 8 1.15 -6.14 2.69
C GLN A 8 2.28 -5.59 3.55
N ARG A 9 3.46 -5.34 2.96
CA ARG A 9 4.59 -4.72 3.65
C ARG A 9 4.22 -3.36 4.24
N ARG A 10 3.53 -2.54 3.46
CA ARG A 10 3.08 -1.20 3.85
C ARG A 10 2.02 -1.23 4.96
N LEU A 11 1.04 -2.13 4.86
CA LEU A 11 0.02 -2.30 5.90
C LEU A 11 0.63 -2.82 7.20
N TYR A 12 1.53 -3.80 7.10
CA TYR A 12 2.26 -4.32 8.25
C TYR A 12 3.10 -3.24 8.93
N ALA A 13 3.88 -2.48 8.16
CA ALA A 13 4.65 -1.36 8.68
C ALA A 13 3.76 -0.32 9.38
N GLY A 14 2.61 0.01 8.79
CA GLY A 14 1.64 0.93 9.40
C GLY A 14 1.04 0.42 10.70
N LEU A 15 0.76 -0.88 10.80
CA LEU A 15 0.27 -1.51 12.02
C LEU A 15 1.35 -1.48 13.12
N GLU A 16 2.59 -1.83 12.79
CA GLU A 16 3.70 -1.80 13.76
C GLU A 16 4.01 -0.36 14.21
N SER A 17 3.84 0.63 13.32
CA SER A 17 4.04 2.03 13.67
C SER A 17 3.01 2.53 14.69
N GLU A 18 1.75 2.09 14.58
CA GLU A 18 0.73 2.43 15.56
C GLU A 18 1.03 1.84 16.94
N LYS A 19 1.46 0.57 17.00
CA LYS A 19 1.83 -0.09 18.26
C LYS A 19 2.96 0.65 18.98
N LEU A 20 3.88 1.26 18.25
CA LEU A 20 4.99 2.04 18.78
C LEU A 20 4.59 3.45 19.23
N GLY A 21 3.44 3.96 18.79
CA GLY A 21 2.96 5.30 19.14
C GLY A 21 3.77 6.43 18.51
N HIS A 22 4.06 7.49 19.28
CA HIS A 22 4.66 8.70 18.75
C HIS A 22 6.04 8.46 18.13
N GLY A 23 6.22 8.88 16.87
CA GLY A 23 7.45 8.66 16.11
C GLY A 23 7.62 7.23 15.58
N GLY A 24 6.63 6.35 15.75
CA GLY A 24 6.65 4.98 15.26
C GLY A 24 6.89 4.89 13.74
N ASP A 25 6.33 5.83 12.96
CA ASP A 25 6.50 5.87 11.50
C ASP A 25 7.97 5.94 11.08
N ARG A 26 8.76 6.81 11.72
CA ARG A 26 10.19 6.98 11.41
C ARG A 26 11.00 5.77 11.85
N LYS A 27 10.74 5.25 13.05
CA LYS A 27 11.45 4.08 13.59
C LYS A 27 11.21 2.83 12.74
N ILE A 28 9.96 2.59 12.34
CA ILE A 28 9.60 1.45 11.49
C ILE A 28 10.11 1.63 10.07
N ALA A 29 10.07 2.85 9.53
CA ALA A 29 10.65 3.15 8.23
C ALA A 29 12.14 2.81 8.18
N GLU A 30 12.91 3.22 9.18
CA GLU A 30 14.34 2.92 9.27
C GLU A 30 14.60 1.41 9.43
N LEU A 31 13.85 0.74 10.31
CA LEU A 31 13.97 -0.70 10.55
C LEU A 31 13.68 -1.55 9.31
N LEU A 32 12.67 -1.15 8.53
CA LEU A 32 12.20 -1.90 7.37
C LEU A 32 12.77 -1.40 6.04
N GLY A 33 13.59 -0.34 6.07
CA GLY A 33 14.11 0.31 4.85
C GLY A 33 13.01 0.88 3.96
N MET A 34 11.94 1.40 4.55
CA MET A 34 10.79 1.96 3.85
C MET A 34 10.74 3.48 4.00
N ASP A 35 10.04 4.16 3.10
CA ASP A 35 9.82 5.60 3.24
C ASP A 35 8.81 5.88 4.38
N PRO A 36 9.07 6.83 5.30
CA PRO A 36 8.17 7.16 6.41
C PRO A 36 6.74 7.54 5.99
N HIS A 37 6.57 8.19 4.84
CA HIS A 37 5.25 8.50 4.29
C HIS A 37 4.52 7.24 3.84
N THR A 38 5.24 6.21 3.38
CA THR A 38 4.67 4.91 3.04
C THR A 38 4.12 4.22 4.29
N VAL A 39 4.87 4.25 5.40
CA VAL A 39 4.43 3.72 6.70
C VAL A 39 3.21 4.47 7.22
N ALA A 40 3.24 5.81 7.21
CA ALA A 40 2.11 6.63 7.64
C ALA A 40 0.85 6.40 6.78
N ARG A 41 1.01 6.20 5.48
CA ARG A 41 -0.08 5.82 4.57
C ARG A 41 -0.64 4.44 4.91
N GLY A 42 0.25 3.46 5.16
CA GLY A 42 -0.15 2.13 5.60
C GLY A 42 -0.97 2.17 6.89
N ARG A 43 -0.54 2.98 7.87
CA ARG A 43 -1.29 3.19 9.13
C ARG A 43 -2.68 3.73 8.85
N ARG A 44 -2.79 4.81 8.07
CA ARG A 44 -4.10 5.37 7.69
C ARG A 44 -5.00 4.33 7.03
N GLU A 45 -4.46 3.51 6.12
CA GLU A 45 -5.23 2.47 5.44
C GLU A 45 -5.70 1.35 6.40
N VAL A 46 -4.86 0.94 7.35
CA VAL A 46 -5.23 -0.05 8.38
C VAL A 46 -6.43 0.44 9.22
N PHE A 47 -6.42 1.71 9.64
CA PHE A 47 -7.46 2.27 10.51
C PHE A 47 -8.66 2.86 9.76
N SER A 48 -8.52 3.20 8.47
CA SER A 48 -9.66 3.66 7.65
C SER A 48 -10.59 2.52 7.21
N GLY A 49 -10.14 1.26 7.32
CA GLY A 49 -10.89 0.11 6.86
C GLY A 49 -10.95 -0.02 5.32
N GLU A 50 -10.29 0.86 4.57
CA GLU A 50 -10.23 0.87 3.10
C GLU A 50 -9.25 -0.17 2.53
N VAL A 51 -9.13 -1.31 3.22
CA VAL A 51 -8.23 -2.40 2.83
C VAL A 51 -9.01 -3.40 2.00
N ASP A 52 -9.02 -3.22 0.68
CA ASP A 52 -9.55 -4.20 -0.28
C ASP A 52 -8.84 -5.56 -0.12
N ARG A 53 -9.48 -6.53 0.52
CA ARG A 53 -8.84 -7.80 0.90
C ARG A 53 -8.57 -8.71 -0.31
N GLU A 54 -9.26 -8.47 -1.41
CA GLU A 54 -9.28 -9.37 -2.56
C GLU A 54 -8.30 -8.92 -3.65
N ARG A 55 -7.96 -7.63 -3.70
CA ARG A 55 -7.11 -7.08 -4.76
C ARG A 55 -5.95 -6.24 -4.24
N THR A 56 -4.73 -6.56 -4.71
CA THR A 56 -3.54 -5.75 -4.43
C THR A 56 -3.58 -4.37 -5.10
N ARG A 57 -4.29 -4.23 -6.24
CA ARG A 57 -4.45 -2.97 -6.99
C ARG A 57 -5.89 -2.47 -6.88
N ARG A 58 -6.09 -1.14 -6.79
CA ARG A 58 -7.43 -0.56 -6.91
C ARG A 58 -8.07 -0.87 -8.26
N SER A 59 -9.40 -0.87 -8.31
CA SER A 59 -10.16 -0.83 -9.55
C SER A 59 -9.65 0.29 -10.48
N GLY A 60 -9.52 -0.01 -11.77
CA GLY A 60 -8.98 0.94 -12.77
C GLY A 60 -7.46 1.16 -12.76
N GLY A 61 -6.72 0.64 -11.77
CA GLY A 61 -5.24 0.73 -11.71
C GLY A 61 -4.50 -0.32 -12.56
N GLY A 62 -5.23 -1.01 -13.44
CA GLY A 62 -4.66 -1.96 -14.39
C GLY A 62 -4.00 -1.24 -15.58
N ARG A 63 -3.16 -1.97 -16.32
CA ARG A 63 -2.63 -1.47 -17.59
C ARG A 63 -3.82 -1.23 -18.53
N LYS A 64 -3.94 -0.02 -19.10
CA LYS A 64 -5.01 0.29 -20.05
C LYS A 64 -4.89 -0.67 -21.25
N PRO A 65 -6.00 -1.30 -21.70
CA PRO A 65 -5.96 -2.16 -22.87
C PRO A 65 -5.53 -1.36 -24.10
N VAL A 66 -4.65 -1.94 -24.92
CA VAL A 66 -4.18 -1.35 -26.17
C VAL A 66 -5.18 -1.72 -27.28
N GLU A 67 -6.44 -1.34 -27.14
CA GLU A 67 -7.40 -1.49 -28.24
C GLU A 67 -7.18 -0.35 -29.24
N LYS A 68 -6.78 -0.70 -30.47
CA LYS A 68 -6.90 0.24 -31.60
C LYS A 68 -8.38 0.50 -31.81
N LYS A 69 -8.79 1.78 -31.89
CA LYS A 69 -10.13 2.18 -32.32
C LYS A 69 -10.37 1.64 -33.73
N SER A 70 -11.15 0.57 -33.88
CA SER A 70 -11.72 0.26 -35.19
C SER A 70 -12.78 1.33 -35.47
N ARG A 71 -12.65 2.02 -36.61
CA ARG A 71 -13.73 2.86 -37.13
C ARG A 71 -14.83 1.90 -37.59
N ARG A 72 -16.00 1.98 -36.96
CA ARG A 72 -17.21 1.36 -37.52
C ARG A 72 -17.49 2.02 -38.87
N SER A 73 -17.48 1.22 -39.93
CA SER A 73 -18.12 1.51 -41.22
C SER A 73 -19.63 1.46 -41.09
#